data_AF-A0A2A9FGX0-F1
#
_entry.id   AF-A0A2A9FGX0-F1
#
_cell.length_a   1.000
_cell.length_b   1.000
_cell.length_c   1.000
_cell.angle_alpha   90.00
_cell.angle_beta   90.00
_cell.angle_gamma   90.00
#
_symmetry.space_group_name_H-M   'P 1'
#
loop_
_entity.id
_entity.type
_entity.pdbx_description
1 polymer ?
#
loop_
_entity_poly.entity_id
_entity_poly.type
_entity_poly.pdbx_seq_one_letter_code
_entity_poly.pdbx_strand_id
1 'polypeptide(L)'
;MSRVRADACPGVFATHDAADGPLARVRLPGGVVPAAQLRALATCAEDFGDGDVHLTSRGNVQLRGVRRAGLAGRLAEAGLLPAPAHERVRNVLASPLSGIHGGVADVRGLAAELDRELCARRALAELPGRFLFAFDDGRGDIAGEGADVCWRAVTPSSGVVLLAGLDSGLAVSRAEAVSVLVTVAEAFARVRGPAWRIGELDNPAAVLPDRPRAAPEVRPCRVDPTVGRIGQAVGVAPRFGLLTAAQLRVLAEFGDAVVTPWRSVLLPGGAEVERLHEAGLSTDPATAEITACIGAPGCAKSLADVRADARTVTPRGARVHVSGCARRCGRPSGAHHDVVAEGGGYRVDGQWTPASGLADALARKVLA
;
A
#
# COMPACT_ATOMS: atom_id res chain seq x y z
N MET A 1 16.73 -21.48 -10.96
CA MET A 1 15.43 -22.17 -11.06
C MET A 1 14.45 -21.29 -11.83
N SER A 2 14.14 -21.62 -13.08
CA SER A 2 13.13 -20.89 -13.86
C SER A 2 11.78 -21.01 -13.17
N ARG A 3 11.20 -19.89 -12.74
CA ARG A 3 9.87 -19.88 -12.13
C ARG A 3 8.84 -20.24 -13.20
N VAL A 4 8.09 -21.32 -12.99
CA VAL A 4 7.11 -21.90 -13.94
C VAL A 4 5.80 -21.10 -14.03
N ARG A 5 5.57 -20.14 -13.13
CA ARG A 5 4.27 -19.46 -12.99
C ARG A 5 4.29 -18.04 -13.53
N ALA A 6 3.37 -17.74 -14.45
CA ALA A 6 3.10 -16.38 -14.92
C ALA A 6 2.68 -15.47 -13.75
N ASP A 7 3.03 -14.19 -13.84
CA ASP A 7 2.69 -13.19 -12.84
C ASP A 7 1.17 -12.92 -12.84
N ALA A 8 0.51 -13.25 -11.74
CA ALA A 8 -0.94 -13.19 -11.57
C ALA A 8 -1.36 -12.06 -10.62
N CYS A 9 -0.80 -10.85 -10.81
CA CYS A 9 -1.22 -9.70 -10.02
C CYS A 9 -2.68 -9.34 -10.35
N PRO A 10 -3.59 -9.34 -9.37
CA PRO A 10 -5.00 -9.05 -9.63
C PRO A 10 -5.22 -7.59 -9.98
N GLY A 11 -6.09 -7.36 -10.96
CA GLY A 11 -6.68 -6.07 -11.25
C GLY A 11 -8.21 -6.15 -11.35
N VAL A 12 -8.85 -5.23 -12.07
CA VAL A 12 -10.31 -5.17 -12.25
C VAL A 12 -10.83 -6.02 -13.41
N PHE A 13 -10.07 -6.17 -14.50
CA PHE A 13 -10.38 -7.03 -15.64
C PHE A 13 -9.83 -8.45 -15.47
N ALA A 14 -8.68 -8.59 -14.79
CA ALA A 14 -8.10 -9.87 -14.39
C ALA A 14 -8.23 -10.05 -12.87
N THR A 15 -9.44 -10.36 -12.41
CA THR A 15 -9.71 -10.61 -11.00
C THR A 15 -9.03 -11.88 -10.51
N HIS A 16 -8.66 -11.92 -9.23
CA HIS A 16 -8.22 -13.15 -8.59
C HIS A 16 -9.37 -13.81 -7.85
N ASP A 17 -9.61 -15.08 -8.15
CA ASP A 17 -10.59 -15.89 -7.43
C ASP A 17 -10.12 -16.13 -6.00
N ALA A 18 -10.78 -15.46 -5.06
CA ALA A 18 -10.65 -15.73 -3.64
C ALA A 18 -11.89 -16.49 -3.14
N ALA A 19 -11.84 -16.95 -1.89
CA ALA A 19 -12.91 -17.78 -1.32
C ALA A 19 -14.19 -16.98 -1.09
N ASP A 20 -14.06 -15.67 -0.86
CA ASP A 20 -15.15 -14.71 -0.77
C ASP A 20 -15.71 -14.29 -2.15
N GLY A 21 -15.06 -14.70 -3.24
CA GLY A 21 -15.38 -14.33 -4.61
C GLY A 21 -14.23 -13.55 -5.29
N PRO A 22 -14.43 -13.11 -6.54
CA PRO A 22 -13.44 -12.31 -7.26
C PRO A 22 -13.11 -11.02 -6.50
N LEU A 23 -11.83 -10.63 -6.53
CA LEU A 23 -11.37 -9.35 -5.98
C LEU A 23 -10.93 -8.41 -7.11
N ALA A 24 -11.29 -7.13 -6.98
CA ALA A 24 -10.94 -6.06 -7.91
C ALA A 24 -10.08 -5.01 -7.21
N ARG A 25 -8.96 -4.62 -7.82
CA ARG A 25 -8.06 -3.59 -7.31
C ARG A 25 -8.07 -2.38 -8.22
N VAL A 26 -8.35 -1.20 -7.66
CA VAL A 26 -8.41 0.07 -8.41
C VAL A 26 -7.01 0.66 -8.64
N ARG A 27 -6.95 1.82 -9.29
CA ARG A 27 -5.72 2.61 -9.51
C ARG A 27 -5.79 3.91 -8.70
N LEU A 28 -4.84 4.13 -7.80
CA LEU A 28 -4.77 5.33 -6.94
C LEU A 28 -3.32 5.85 -6.86
N PRO A 29 -2.78 6.48 -7.92
CA PRO A 29 -1.39 6.92 -7.91
C PRO A 29 -1.08 7.85 -6.73
N GLY A 30 -0.07 7.51 -5.93
CA GLY A 30 0.27 8.25 -4.71
C GLY A 30 -0.74 8.08 -3.56
N GLY A 31 -1.75 7.22 -3.71
CA GLY A 31 -2.83 7.00 -2.76
C GLY A 31 -3.88 8.10 -2.69
N VAL A 32 -3.81 9.10 -3.58
CA VAL A 32 -4.76 10.21 -3.62
C VAL A 32 -6.13 9.72 -4.08
N VAL A 33 -7.17 10.05 -3.31
CA VAL A 33 -8.57 9.70 -3.59
C VAL A 33 -9.43 10.96 -3.48
N PRO A 34 -9.91 11.52 -4.59
CA PRO A 34 -10.87 12.59 -4.57
C PRO A 34 -12.17 12.24 -3.82
N ALA A 35 -12.81 13.22 -3.20
CA ALA A 35 -14.06 13.01 -2.45
C ALA A 35 -15.15 12.29 -3.28
N ALA A 36 -15.26 12.63 -4.57
CA ALA A 36 -16.20 11.97 -5.48
C ALA A 36 -15.87 10.47 -5.69
N GLN A 37 -14.59 10.13 -5.74
CA GLN A 37 -14.14 8.75 -5.86
C GLN A 37 -14.35 7.95 -4.57
N LEU A 38 -14.23 8.57 -3.39
CA LEU A 38 -14.62 7.93 -2.12
C LEU A 38 -16.10 7.53 -2.13
N ARG A 39 -16.98 8.43 -2.58
CA ARG A 39 -18.42 8.14 -2.74
C ARG A 39 -18.67 7.03 -3.77
N ALA A 40 -17.98 7.05 -4.90
CA ALA A 40 -18.09 6.02 -5.93
C ALA A 40 -17.64 4.63 -5.41
N LEU A 41 -16.54 4.59 -4.65
CA LEU A 41 -16.05 3.37 -3.99
C LEU A 41 -17.07 2.82 -3.00
N ALA A 42 -17.71 3.69 -2.20
CA ALA A 42 -18.76 3.30 -1.26
C ALA A 42 -19.93 2.61 -1.98
N THR A 43 -20.44 3.23 -3.05
CA THR A 43 -21.49 2.63 -3.88
C THR A 43 -21.03 1.33 -4.53
N CYS A 44 -19.79 1.26 -5.03
CA CYS A 44 -19.27 0.04 -5.64
C CYS A 44 -19.18 -1.13 -4.65
N ALA A 45 -18.78 -0.85 -3.41
CA ALA A 45 -18.66 -1.86 -2.37
C ALA A 45 -20.02 -2.47 -2.00
N GLU A 46 -21.06 -1.64 -1.86
CA GLU A 46 -22.43 -2.08 -1.57
C GLU A 46 -23.09 -2.80 -2.76
N ASP A 47 -22.98 -2.22 -3.96
CA ASP A 47 -23.72 -2.70 -5.13
C ASP A 47 -23.14 -3.98 -5.72
N PHE A 48 -21.81 -4.13 -5.67
CA PHE A 48 -21.10 -5.19 -6.38
C PHE A 48 -20.28 -6.11 -5.47
N GLY A 49 -19.83 -5.63 -4.30
CA GLY A 49 -18.89 -6.34 -3.42
C GLY A 49 -19.52 -6.89 -2.14
N ASP A 50 -18.69 -7.01 -1.11
CA ASP A 50 -19.07 -7.44 0.24
C ASP A 50 -19.47 -6.29 1.20
N GLY A 51 -19.52 -5.06 0.71
CA GLY A 51 -19.90 -3.86 1.47
C GLY A 51 -18.71 -3.06 2.02
N ASP A 52 -17.50 -3.62 1.98
CA ASP A 52 -16.29 -3.00 2.49
C ASP A 52 -15.29 -2.64 1.39
N VAL A 53 -14.42 -1.68 1.69
CA VAL A 53 -13.24 -1.34 0.92
C VAL A 53 -11.99 -1.63 1.75
N HIS A 54 -11.07 -2.38 1.16
CA HIS A 54 -9.88 -2.85 1.86
C HIS A 54 -8.66 -2.05 1.44
N LEU A 55 -8.02 -1.38 2.39
CA LEU A 55 -6.75 -0.70 2.19
C LEU A 55 -5.62 -1.73 2.02
N THR A 56 -4.68 -1.41 1.15
CA THR A 56 -3.56 -2.28 0.80
C THR A 56 -2.23 -1.68 1.27
N SER A 57 -1.20 -2.51 1.37
CA SER A 57 0.15 -2.06 1.76
C SER A 57 0.89 -1.27 0.66
N ARG A 58 0.15 -0.68 -0.29
CA ARG A 58 0.68 0.08 -1.42
C ARG A 58 -0.09 1.37 -1.67
N GLY A 59 -0.69 1.94 -0.62
CA GLY A 59 -1.46 3.17 -0.72
C GLY A 59 -2.58 3.04 -1.74
N ASN A 60 -3.30 1.92 -1.74
CA ASN A 60 -4.35 1.63 -2.72
C ASN A 60 -5.48 0.88 -2.03
N VAL A 61 -6.62 0.73 -2.70
CA VAL A 61 -7.79 0.01 -2.21
C VAL A 61 -8.16 -1.17 -3.11
N GLN A 62 -8.92 -2.10 -2.55
CA GLN A 62 -9.50 -3.22 -3.29
C GLN A 62 -10.91 -3.51 -2.79
N LEU A 63 -11.77 -3.92 -3.71
CA LEU A 63 -13.11 -4.44 -3.46
C LEU A 63 -13.05 -5.97 -3.51
N ARG A 64 -13.80 -6.64 -2.63
CA ARG A 64 -13.81 -8.10 -2.51
C ARG A 64 -15.23 -8.64 -2.63
N GLY A 65 -15.31 -9.94 -2.84
CA GLY A 65 -16.57 -10.65 -3.00
C GLY A 65 -17.44 -10.07 -4.09
N VAL A 66 -16.85 -9.83 -5.27
CA VAL A 66 -17.58 -9.25 -6.40
C VAL A 66 -18.61 -10.25 -6.92
N ARG A 67 -19.90 -9.93 -6.75
CA ARG A 67 -21.04 -10.85 -7.06
C ARG A 67 -21.78 -10.50 -8.34
N ARG A 68 -21.63 -9.27 -8.86
CA ARG A 68 -22.42 -8.75 -9.98
C ARG A 68 -21.51 -8.21 -11.09
N ALA A 69 -21.95 -8.39 -12.34
CA ALA A 69 -21.33 -7.75 -13.49
C ALA A 69 -21.56 -6.23 -13.44
N GLY A 70 -20.67 -5.45 -14.07
CA GLY A 70 -20.79 -3.99 -14.20
C GLY A 70 -19.87 -3.17 -13.28
N LEU A 71 -19.19 -3.80 -12.32
CA LEU A 71 -18.22 -3.12 -11.45
C LEU A 71 -17.14 -2.36 -12.25
N ALA A 72 -16.59 -3.00 -13.30
CA ALA A 72 -15.59 -2.38 -14.15
C ALA A 72 -16.11 -1.08 -14.80
N GLY A 73 -17.33 -1.08 -15.35
CA GLY A 73 -17.92 0.12 -15.95
C GLY A 73 -18.08 1.26 -14.95
N ARG A 74 -18.59 0.97 -13.74
CA ARG A 74 -18.76 1.98 -12.68
C ARG A 74 -17.43 2.54 -12.18
N LEU A 75 -16.41 1.69 -12.05
CA LEU A 75 -15.06 2.16 -11.71
C LEU A 75 -14.42 2.95 -12.85
N ALA A 76 -14.73 2.64 -14.11
CA ALA A 76 -14.25 3.40 -15.27
C ALA A 76 -14.83 4.81 -15.29
N GLU A 77 -16.14 4.93 -15.11
CA GLU A 77 -16.86 6.21 -15.00
C GLU A 77 -16.30 7.08 -13.87
N ALA A 78 -15.90 6.47 -12.76
CA ALA A 78 -15.29 7.15 -11.62
C ALA A 78 -13.80 7.49 -11.83
N GLY A 79 -13.17 7.06 -12.93
CA GLY A 79 -11.74 7.25 -13.17
C GLY A 79 -10.83 6.44 -12.23
N LEU A 80 -11.31 5.28 -11.75
CA LEU A 80 -10.63 4.41 -10.79
C LEU A 80 -9.99 3.18 -11.44
N LEU A 81 -10.15 3.00 -12.75
CA LEU A 81 -9.50 1.91 -13.48
C LEU A 81 -8.08 2.29 -13.93
N PRO A 82 -7.14 1.34 -13.90
CA PRO A 82 -5.94 1.48 -14.71
C PRO A 82 -6.32 1.43 -16.21
N ALA A 83 -5.44 1.93 -17.08
CA ALA A 83 -5.55 1.64 -18.51
C ALA A 83 -5.60 0.10 -18.68
N PRO A 84 -6.56 -0.47 -19.45
CA PRO A 84 -6.75 -1.92 -19.52
C PRO A 84 -5.48 -2.69 -19.89
N ALA A 85 -4.64 -2.14 -20.79
CA ALA A 85 -3.38 -2.74 -21.18
C ALA A 85 -2.33 -2.76 -20.05
N HIS A 86 -2.43 -1.85 -19.07
CA HIS A 86 -1.44 -1.63 -18.01
C HIS A 86 -1.93 -2.08 -16.63
N GLU A 87 -2.98 -2.89 -16.59
CA GLU A 87 -3.58 -3.39 -15.35
C GLU A 87 -2.58 -4.07 -14.40
N ARG A 88 -1.56 -4.74 -14.95
CA ARG A 88 -0.50 -5.39 -14.19
C ARG A 88 0.42 -4.38 -13.50
N VAL A 89 0.57 -3.18 -14.05
CA VAL A 89 1.43 -2.14 -13.49
C VAL A 89 0.89 -1.73 -12.12
N ARG A 90 1.68 -2.00 -11.07
CA ARG A 90 1.28 -1.71 -9.69
C ARG A 90 1.23 -0.23 -9.38
N ASN A 91 0.52 0.09 -8.29
CA ASN A 91 0.36 1.45 -7.81
C ASN A 91 1.72 2.14 -7.59
N VAL A 92 1.76 3.46 -7.80
CA VAL A 92 2.93 4.29 -7.51
C VAL A 92 2.82 4.80 -6.07
N LEU A 93 3.86 4.63 -5.27
CA LEU A 93 3.90 5.19 -3.91
C LEU A 93 4.37 6.64 -3.94
N ALA A 94 3.86 7.44 -3.01
CA ALA A 94 4.35 8.80 -2.75
C ALA A 94 4.28 9.09 -1.24
N SER A 95 5.19 9.92 -0.72
CA SER A 95 5.16 10.34 0.70
C SER A 95 3.81 10.97 1.04
N PRO A 96 2.98 10.35 1.91
CA PRO A 96 1.58 10.73 2.07
C PRO A 96 1.37 12.13 2.67
N LEU A 97 2.35 12.65 3.42
CA LEU A 97 2.33 13.97 4.05
C LEU A 97 3.00 15.06 3.20
N SER A 98 3.36 14.76 1.94
CA SER A 98 4.03 15.72 1.07
C SER A 98 3.15 16.92 0.77
N GLY A 99 3.71 18.13 0.90
CA GLY A 99 2.98 19.39 0.77
C GLY A 99 1.92 19.63 1.85
N ILE A 100 1.90 18.81 2.92
CA ILE A 100 0.99 18.94 4.07
C ILE A 100 1.77 19.23 5.34
N HIS A 101 2.76 18.40 5.69
CA HIS A 101 3.50 18.55 6.96
C HIS A 101 4.95 18.07 6.87
N GLY A 102 5.91 19.00 6.89
CA GLY A 102 7.36 18.69 6.81
C GLY A 102 7.81 18.35 5.39
N GLY A 103 8.88 17.55 5.27
CA GLY A 103 9.42 17.10 3.97
C GLY A 103 10.32 18.15 3.33
N VAL A 104 11.17 17.72 2.40
CA VAL A 104 12.15 18.57 1.73
C VAL A 104 11.62 19.11 0.40
N ALA A 105 10.80 18.33 -0.31
CA ALA A 105 10.17 18.72 -1.57
C ALA A 105 8.68 18.37 -1.59
N ASP A 106 7.89 19.03 -2.44
CA ASP A 106 6.51 18.61 -2.70
C ASP A 106 6.49 17.56 -3.83
N VAL A 107 6.14 16.31 -3.53
CA VAL A 107 6.04 15.23 -4.52
C VAL A 107 4.61 14.97 -4.98
N ARG A 108 3.64 15.77 -4.56
CA ARG A 108 2.26 15.66 -5.04
C ARG A 108 2.22 15.85 -6.57
N GLY A 109 1.36 15.07 -7.22
CA GLY A 109 1.22 15.06 -8.68
C GLY A 109 2.22 14.17 -9.43
N LEU A 110 3.45 13.99 -8.92
CA LEU A 110 4.48 13.19 -9.62
C LEU A 110 4.05 11.74 -9.85
N ALA A 111 3.34 11.14 -8.89
CA ALA A 111 2.81 9.77 -9.04
C ALA A 111 1.76 9.66 -10.15
N ALA A 112 0.87 10.66 -10.28
CA ALA A 112 -0.13 10.69 -11.34
C ALA A 112 0.48 11.02 -12.71
N GLU A 113 1.51 11.85 -12.74
CA GLU A 113 2.30 12.11 -13.95
C GLU A 113 3.02 10.86 -14.43
N LEU A 114 3.72 10.15 -13.53
CA LEU A 114 4.34 8.87 -13.85
C LEU A 114 3.31 7.86 -14.36
N ASP A 115 2.13 7.77 -13.73
CA ASP A 115 1.08 6.86 -14.17
C ASP A 115 0.65 7.10 -15.61
N ARG A 116 0.45 8.37 -16.00
CA ARG A 116 0.13 8.74 -17.39
C ARG A 116 1.24 8.35 -18.36
N GLU A 117 2.50 8.63 -17.99
CA GLU A 117 3.66 8.31 -18.81
C GLU A 117 3.83 6.78 -18.99
N LEU A 118 3.56 5.99 -17.96
CA LEU A 118 3.56 4.53 -18.06
C LEU A 118 2.47 4.04 -19.02
N CYS A 119 1.24 4.55 -18.88
CA CYS A 119 0.11 4.16 -19.73
C CYS A 119 0.30 4.57 -21.20
N ALA A 120 1.01 5.67 -21.47
CA ALA A 120 1.32 6.10 -22.83
C ALA A 120 2.29 5.16 -23.57
N ARG A 121 3.00 4.28 -22.85
CA ARG A 121 4.04 3.39 -23.42
C ARG A 121 3.61 1.94 -23.37
N ARG A 122 3.27 1.38 -24.53
CA ARG A 122 2.86 -0.03 -24.66
C ARG A 122 3.91 -1.01 -24.14
N ALA A 123 5.20 -0.72 -24.30
CA ALA A 123 6.28 -1.59 -23.83
C ALA A 123 6.28 -1.76 -22.29
N LEU A 124 5.76 -0.78 -21.55
CA LEU A 124 5.73 -0.81 -20.08
C LEU A 124 4.51 -1.55 -19.52
N ALA A 125 3.55 -1.94 -20.36
CA ALA A 125 2.47 -2.86 -19.98
C ALA A 125 2.99 -4.23 -19.51
N GLU A 126 4.14 -4.65 -20.04
CA GLU A 126 4.78 -5.94 -19.73
C GLU A 126 5.65 -5.91 -18.47
N LEU A 127 5.69 -4.78 -17.76
CA LEU A 127 6.34 -4.72 -16.46
C LEU A 127 5.71 -5.79 -15.54
N PRO A 128 6.54 -6.52 -14.78
CA PRO A 128 6.03 -7.39 -13.75
C PRO A 128 5.13 -6.57 -12.82
N GLY A 129 3.97 -7.10 -12.48
CA GLY A 129 3.12 -6.56 -11.44
C GLY A 129 3.75 -6.66 -10.07
N ARG A 130 5.02 -7.07 -9.90
CA ARG A 130 5.77 -6.81 -8.68
C ARG A 130 6.62 -5.55 -8.74
N PHE A 131 6.89 -5.01 -9.92
CA PHE A 131 7.66 -3.78 -10.09
C PHE A 131 6.95 -2.61 -9.40
N LEU A 132 7.67 -1.86 -8.58
CA LEU A 132 7.14 -0.81 -7.73
C LEU A 132 7.91 0.49 -7.94
N PHE A 133 7.17 1.56 -8.20
CA PHE A 133 7.68 2.92 -8.27
C PHE A 133 7.38 3.69 -6.99
N ALA A 134 8.22 4.66 -6.67
CA ALA A 134 8.04 5.52 -5.51
C ALA A 134 8.57 6.95 -5.72
N PHE A 135 7.95 7.90 -5.01
CA PHE A 135 8.48 9.23 -4.78
C PHE A 135 8.54 9.49 -3.27
N ASP A 136 9.73 9.80 -2.77
CA ASP A 136 9.96 10.14 -1.36
C ASP A 136 10.36 11.62 -1.28
N ASP A 137 9.69 12.37 -0.43
CA ASP A 137 9.96 13.81 -0.29
C ASP A 137 11.14 14.15 0.63
N GLY A 138 11.97 13.17 0.94
CA GLY A 138 13.22 13.32 1.70
C GLY A 138 13.12 12.78 3.12
N ARG A 139 11.91 12.59 3.66
CA ARG A 139 11.70 12.01 5.00
C ARG A 139 12.18 10.56 5.10
N GLY A 140 12.25 9.84 3.97
CA GLY A 140 12.63 8.44 3.95
C GLY A 140 11.51 7.51 4.42
N ASP A 141 10.26 7.97 4.43
CA ASP A 141 9.08 7.22 4.83
C ASP A 141 8.71 6.18 3.77
N ILE A 142 8.82 6.54 2.50
CA ILE A 142 8.57 5.65 1.36
C ILE A 142 9.85 4.96 0.89
N ALA A 143 11.01 5.60 1.01
CA ALA A 143 12.28 5.00 0.63
C ALA A 143 12.52 3.64 1.32
N GLY A 144 12.08 3.51 2.57
CA GLY A 144 12.14 2.27 3.35
C GLY A 144 11.27 1.11 2.83
N GLU A 145 10.30 1.37 1.95
CA GLU A 145 9.45 0.35 1.33
C GLU A 145 10.18 -0.43 0.21
N GLY A 146 11.41 -0.03 -0.14
CA GLY A 146 12.27 -0.78 -1.07
C GLY A 146 11.66 -0.90 -2.47
N ALA A 147 11.06 0.18 -2.99
CA ALA A 147 10.60 0.23 -4.37
C ALA A 147 11.73 -0.10 -5.36
N ASP A 148 11.38 -0.65 -6.53
CA ASP A 148 12.37 -1.00 -7.55
C ASP A 148 13.10 0.23 -8.04
N VAL A 149 12.37 1.33 -8.22
CA VAL A 149 12.93 2.65 -8.48
C VAL A 149 12.18 3.69 -7.65
N CYS A 150 12.93 4.54 -6.94
CA CYS A 150 12.41 5.64 -6.14
C CYS A 150 13.19 6.91 -6.46
N TRP A 151 12.52 8.06 -6.60
CA TRP A 151 13.20 9.35 -6.49
C TRP A 151 13.02 9.86 -5.06
N ARG A 152 14.14 10.09 -4.36
CA ARG A 152 14.15 10.63 -2.99
C ARG A 152 14.72 12.04 -3.00
N ALA A 153 13.94 13.02 -2.54
CA ALA A 153 14.38 14.40 -2.44
C ALA A 153 15.57 14.54 -1.47
N VAL A 154 16.53 15.37 -1.87
CA VAL A 154 17.67 15.81 -1.04
C VAL A 154 17.61 17.32 -0.83
N THR A 155 17.09 18.04 -1.82
CA THR A 155 16.75 19.47 -1.75
C THR A 155 15.34 19.69 -2.31
N PRO A 156 14.76 20.89 -2.19
CA PRO A 156 13.44 21.17 -2.76
C PRO A 156 13.34 20.95 -4.29
N SER A 157 14.47 20.99 -5.00
CA SER A 157 14.52 20.92 -6.47
C SER A 157 15.33 19.75 -7.02
N SER A 158 15.98 18.94 -6.15
CA SER A 158 16.81 17.82 -6.57
C SER A 158 16.77 16.67 -5.58
N GLY A 159 17.04 15.48 -6.09
CA GLY A 159 17.04 14.24 -5.32
C GLY A 159 17.97 13.21 -5.93
N VAL A 160 17.96 12.02 -5.34
CA VAL A 160 18.72 10.85 -5.82
C VAL A 160 17.76 9.75 -6.24
N VAL A 161 18.18 8.96 -7.23
CA VAL A 161 17.46 7.74 -7.61
C VAL A 161 17.93 6.60 -6.71
N LEU A 162 16.97 5.93 -6.08
CA LEU A 162 17.22 4.68 -5.36
C LEU A 162 16.79 3.50 -6.24
N LEU A 163 17.60 2.45 -6.26
CA LEU A 163 17.27 1.16 -6.87
C LEU A 163 17.10 0.11 -5.79
N ALA A 164 15.93 -0.53 -5.74
CA ALA A 164 15.59 -1.50 -4.69
C ALA A 164 15.84 -0.98 -3.26
N GLY A 165 15.63 0.33 -3.04
CA GLY A 165 15.85 1.01 -1.76
C GLY A 165 17.28 1.49 -1.49
N LEU A 166 18.23 1.26 -2.39
CA LEU A 166 19.64 1.66 -2.23
C LEU A 166 19.96 2.88 -3.10
N ASP A 167 20.69 3.85 -2.55
CA ASP A 167 21.17 5.03 -3.29
C ASP A 167 22.04 4.58 -4.48
N SER A 168 21.70 5.05 -5.68
CA SER A 168 22.46 4.72 -6.90
C SER A 168 23.59 5.70 -7.21
N GLY A 169 23.67 6.81 -6.47
CA GLY A 169 24.55 7.94 -6.75
C GLY A 169 24.07 8.83 -7.92
N LEU A 170 22.95 8.49 -8.57
CA LEU A 170 22.39 9.30 -9.65
C LEU A 170 21.56 10.44 -9.10
N ALA A 171 22.10 11.66 -9.17
CA ALA A 171 21.37 12.88 -8.86
C ALA A 171 20.44 13.29 -10.02
N VAL A 172 19.21 13.66 -9.69
CA VAL A 172 18.15 14.00 -10.66
C VAL A 172 17.36 15.19 -10.14
N SER A 173 17.14 16.18 -10.99
CA SER A 173 16.26 17.31 -10.67
C SER A 173 14.81 16.83 -10.47
N ARG A 174 14.04 17.52 -9.64
CA ARG A 174 12.62 17.20 -9.43
C ARG A 174 11.84 17.20 -10.75
N ALA A 175 12.17 18.12 -11.66
CA ALA A 175 11.54 18.23 -12.98
C ALA A 175 11.82 17.02 -13.89
N GLU A 176 12.98 16.37 -13.76
CA GLU A 176 13.33 15.19 -14.54
C GLU A 176 12.90 13.87 -13.89
N ALA A 177 12.49 13.89 -12.62
CA ALA A 177 12.28 12.68 -11.81
C ALA A 177 11.39 11.64 -12.51
N VAL A 178 10.24 12.07 -13.06
CA VAL A 178 9.32 11.17 -13.78
C VAL A 178 10.00 10.57 -15.02
N SER A 179 10.62 11.40 -15.86
CA SER A 179 11.29 10.95 -17.09
C SER A 179 12.41 9.93 -16.83
N VAL A 180 13.19 10.13 -15.75
CA VAL A 180 14.26 9.20 -15.37
C VAL A 180 13.69 7.88 -14.84
N LEU A 181 12.64 7.91 -14.01
CA LEU A 181 11.98 6.70 -13.52
C LEU A 181 11.39 5.86 -14.67
N VAL A 182 10.82 6.52 -15.68
CA VAL A 182 10.35 5.86 -16.90
C VAL A 182 11.50 5.23 -17.68
N THR A 183 12.60 5.97 -17.88
CA THR A 183 13.80 5.48 -18.57
C THR A 183 14.38 4.24 -17.89
N VAL A 184 14.43 4.24 -16.56
CA VAL A 184 14.86 3.09 -15.74
C VAL A 184 13.93 1.89 -15.95
N ALA A 185 12.61 2.11 -15.98
CA ALA A 185 11.64 1.03 -16.19
C ALA A 185 11.75 0.43 -17.60
N GLU A 186 11.94 1.25 -18.62
CA GLU A 186 12.17 0.77 -19.99
C GLU A 186 13.47 -0.03 -20.10
N ALA A 187 14.55 0.43 -19.46
CA ALA A 187 15.81 -0.29 -19.41
C ALA A 187 15.66 -1.63 -18.69
N PHE A 188 14.98 -1.65 -17.54
CA PHE A 188 14.64 -2.90 -16.84
C PHE A 188 13.84 -3.84 -17.75
N ALA A 189 12.80 -3.36 -18.43
CA ALA A 189 11.99 -4.18 -19.33
C ALA A 189 12.82 -4.85 -20.44
N ARG A 190 13.86 -4.19 -20.94
CA ARG A 190 14.79 -4.74 -21.95
C ARG A 190 15.71 -5.83 -21.38
N VAL A 191 16.22 -5.66 -20.16
CA VAL A 191 17.30 -6.51 -19.61
C VAL A 191 16.84 -7.56 -18.60
N ARG A 192 15.59 -7.47 -18.11
CA ARG A 192 15.12 -8.24 -16.94
C ARG A 192 15.18 -9.76 -17.07
N GLY A 193 15.08 -10.32 -18.27
CA GLY A 193 14.89 -11.77 -18.44
C GLY A 193 13.78 -12.30 -17.49
N PRO A 194 14.07 -13.27 -16.61
CA PRO A 194 13.10 -13.83 -15.67
C PRO A 194 12.83 -12.94 -14.43
N ALA A 195 13.62 -11.87 -14.21
CA ALA A 195 13.51 -11.02 -13.04
C ALA A 195 12.14 -10.32 -13.00
N TRP A 196 11.59 -10.24 -11.79
CA TRP A 196 10.36 -9.51 -11.47
C TRP A 196 10.64 -8.16 -10.79
N ARG A 197 11.87 -7.97 -10.30
CA ARG A 197 12.30 -6.82 -9.51
C ARG A 197 13.72 -6.42 -9.93
N ILE A 198 14.07 -5.14 -9.78
CA ILE A 198 15.43 -4.64 -10.10
C ILE A 198 16.49 -5.30 -9.20
N GLY A 199 16.17 -5.54 -7.93
CA GLY A 199 17.08 -6.22 -7.00
C GLY A 199 17.35 -7.70 -7.32
N GLU A 200 16.67 -8.29 -8.32
CA GLU A 200 16.96 -9.65 -8.81
C GLU A 200 17.93 -9.66 -10.01
N LEU A 201 18.38 -8.49 -10.49
CA LEU A 201 19.38 -8.39 -11.56
C LEU A 201 20.80 -8.61 -11.02
N ASP A 202 21.67 -9.21 -11.83
CA ASP A 202 23.10 -9.34 -11.51
C ASP A 202 23.80 -7.97 -11.41
N ASN A 203 23.38 -7.02 -12.25
CA ASN A 203 23.84 -5.64 -12.22
C ASN A 203 22.64 -4.67 -12.23
N PRO A 204 22.07 -4.31 -11.06
CA PRO A 204 20.98 -3.36 -10.98
C PRO A 204 21.31 -2.00 -11.59
N ALA A 205 22.56 -1.54 -11.53
CA ALA A 205 22.96 -0.24 -12.07
C ALA A 205 22.89 -0.15 -13.60
N ALA A 206 22.80 -1.28 -14.32
CA ALA A 206 22.70 -1.32 -15.77
C ALA A 206 21.40 -0.69 -16.33
N VAL A 207 20.39 -0.47 -15.49
CA VAL A 207 19.13 0.18 -15.87
C VAL A 207 19.18 1.71 -15.76
N LEU A 208 20.23 2.27 -15.15
CA LEU A 208 20.38 3.71 -14.99
C LEU A 208 20.79 4.36 -16.33
N PRO A 209 20.37 5.61 -16.58
CA PRO A 209 20.89 6.39 -17.70
C PRO A 209 22.40 6.59 -17.55
N ASP A 210 23.10 6.69 -18.69
CA ASP A 210 24.53 6.98 -18.74
C ASP A 210 24.79 8.45 -18.39
N ARG A 211 24.96 8.71 -17.08
CA ARG A 211 25.20 10.01 -16.48
C ARG A 211 26.22 9.87 -15.34
N PRO A 212 26.96 10.94 -14.98
CA PRO A 212 27.84 10.93 -13.82
C PRO A 212 27.09 10.54 -12.53
N ARG A 213 27.74 9.74 -11.69
CA ARG A 213 27.20 9.26 -10.41
C ARG A 213 28.16 9.59 -9.28
N ALA A 214 27.61 10.07 -8.16
CA ALA A 214 28.34 10.23 -6.93
C ALA A 214 28.51 8.88 -6.20
N ALA A 215 29.30 8.86 -5.12
CA ALA A 215 29.33 7.73 -4.22
C ALA A 215 27.94 7.55 -3.56
N PRO A 216 27.38 6.34 -3.54
CA PRO A 216 26.14 6.05 -2.81
C PRO A 216 26.22 6.42 -1.33
N GLU A 217 25.16 7.02 -0.79
CA GLU A 217 25.04 7.35 0.63
C GLU A 217 23.98 6.48 1.32
N VAL A 218 24.27 6.06 2.56
CA VAL A 218 23.27 5.42 3.42
C VAL A 218 22.45 6.51 4.10
N ARG A 219 21.18 6.63 3.69
CA ARG A 219 20.25 7.62 4.25
C ARG A 219 19.22 6.93 5.16
N PRO A 220 19.01 7.41 6.40
CA PRO A 220 18.00 6.85 7.28
C PRO A 220 16.61 6.84 6.64
N CYS A 221 15.86 5.78 6.90
CA CYS A 221 14.45 5.68 6.54
C CYS A 221 13.62 5.73 7.81
N ARG A 222 12.60 6.59 7.84
CA ARG A 222 11.73 6.80 9.00
C ARG A 222 10.30 6.90 8.53
N VAL A 223 9.43 6.08 9.08
CA VAL A 223 7.99 6.22 8.89
C VAL A 223 7.47 7.20 9.93
N ASP A 224 6.93 8.32 9.47
CA ASP A 224 6.28 9.27 10.36
C ASP A 224 4.87 8.78 10.72
N PRO A 225 4.34 9.15 11.91
CA PRO A 225 2.97 8.87 12.27
C PRO A 225 1.99 9.44 11.24
N THR A 226 1.05 8.62 10.77
CA THR A 226 0.01 9.01 9.80
C THR A 226 -1.41 8.92 10.37
N VAL A 227 -1.53 8.78 11.69
CA VAL A 227 -2.80 8.63 12.42
C VAL A 227 -2.81 9.67 13.55
N GLY A 228 -3.94 10.32 13.76
CA GLY A 228 -4.07 11.46 14.68
C GLY A 228 -3.97 12.82 13.98
N ARG A 229 -3.85 13.90 14.76
CA ARG A 229 -3.68 15.25 14.24
C ARG A 229 -2.23 15.49 13.83
N ILE A 230 -2.01 15.94 12.58
CA ILE A 230 -0.69 16.13 11.97
C ILE A 230 -0.67 17.49 11.28
N GLY A 231 -0.26 18.53 12.01
CA GLY A 231 -0.51 19.91 11.57
C GLY A 231 -2.00 20.14 11.35
N GLN A 232 -2.39 20.54 10.14
CA GLN A 232 -3.79 20.70 9.74
C GLN A 232 -4.47 19.40 9.33
N ALA A 233 -3.70 18.36 8.97
CA ALA A 233 -4.26 17.08 8.55
C ALA A 233 -4.78 16.26 9.74
N VAL A 234 -5.75 15.39 9.45
CA VAL A 234 -6.22 14.36 10.38
C VAL A 234 -6.05 13.00 9.71
N GLY A 235 -5.34 12.09 10.38
CA GLY A 235 -5.18 10.71 9.98
C GLY A 235 -6.07 9.77 10.77
N VAL A 236 -6.71 8.82 10.09
CA VAL A 236 -7.52 7.76 10.70
C VAL A 236 -6.99 6.38 10.33
N ALA A 237 -7.12 5.45 11.28
CA ALA A 237 -6.76 4.04 11.12
C ALA A 237 -8.02 3.18 11.14
N PRO A 238 -8.55 2.78 9.96
CA PRO A 238 -9.57 1.75 9.92
C PRO A 238 -8.98 0.42 10.41
N ARG A 239 -9.70 -0.29 11.29
CA ARG A 239 -9.21 -1.55 11.86
C ARG A 239 -8.96 -2.57 10.74
N PHE A 240 -7.74 -3.11 10.71
CA PHE A 240 -7.24 -4.01 9.65
C PHE A 240 -7.25 -3.43 8.22
N GLY A 241 -7.38 -2.11 8.09
CA GLY A 241 -7.54 -1.45 6.80
C GLY A 241 -8.92 -1.65 6.18
N LEU A 242 -9.99 -1.84 6.97
CA LEU A 242 -11.36 -2.01 6.47
C LEU A 242 -12.19 -0.74 6.65
N LEU A 243 -12.69 -0.23 5.53
CA LEU A 243 -13.61 0.90 5.51
C LEU A 243 -14.98 0.42 5.02
N THR A 244 -16.01 0.68 5.81
CA THR A 244 -17.38 0.48 5.35
C THR A 244 -17.76 1.55 4.34
N ALA A 245 -18.77 1.27 3.51
CA ALA A 245 -19.32 2.28 2.61
C ALA A 245 -19.84 3.53 3.35
N ALA A 246 -20.39 3.39 4.56
CA ALA A 246 -20.78 4.53 5.39
C ALA A 246 -19.56 5.38 5.81
N GLN A 247 -18.47 4.74 6.24
CA GLN A 247 -17.23 5.45 6.61
C GLN A 247 -16.61 6.19 5.43
N LEU A 248 -16.61 5.60 4.24
CA LEU A 248 -16.15 6.27 3.02
C LEU A 248 -16.93 7.54 2.71
N ARG A 249 -18.26 7.51 2.90
CA ARG A 249 -19.10 8.70 2.72
C ARG A 249 -18.76 9.79 3.72
N VAL A 250 -18.51 9.43 4.99
CA VAL A 250 -18.07 10.39 6.03
C VAL A 250 -16.71 10.99 5.68
N LEU A 251 -15.73 10.17 5.27
CA LEU A 251 -14.43 10.68 4.82
C LEU A 251 -14.58 11.69 3.68
N ALA A 252 -15.51 11.45 2.75
CA ALA A 252 -15.78 12.32 1.61
C ALA A 252 -16.48 13.65 1.97
N GLU A 253 -17.00 13.80 3.20
CA GLU A 253 -17.51 15.08 3.73
C GLU A 253 -16.34 16.07 3.97
N PHE A 254 -15.14 15.56 4.25
CA PHE A 254 -13.94 16.36 4.56
C PHE A 254 -13.02 16.63 3.35
N GLY A 255 -13.44 16.25 2.15
CA GLY A 255 -12.72 16.48 0.90
C GLY A 255 -11.90 15.29 0.43
N ASP A 256 -10.80 15.59 -0.27
CA ASP A 256 -9.91 14.57 -0.83
C ASP A 256 -9.12 13.88 0.29
N ALA A 257 -8.80 12.61 0.08
CA ALA A 257 -8.09 11.79 1.03
C ALA A 257 -6.81 11.19 0.44
N VAL A 258 -5.91 10.73 1.30
CA VAL A 258 -4.71 9.99 0.89
C VAL A 258 -4.66 8.66 1.65
N VAL A 259 -4.72 7.56 0.91
CA VAL A 259 -4.53 6.19 1.43
C VAL A 259 -3.05 5.92 1.56
N THR A 260 -2.59 5.57 2.76
CA THR A 260 -1.17 5.33 3.02
C THR A 260 -0.78 3.86 2.76
N PRO A 261 0.50 3.56 2.51
CA PRO A 261 1.02 2.18 2.48
C PRO A 261 0.87 1.44 3.82
N TRP A 262 0.58 2.16 4.91
CA TRP A 262 0.41 1.59 6.25
C TRP A 262 -1.06 1.36 6.62
N ARG A 263 -1.96 1.38 5.62
CA ARG A 263 -3.40 1.12 5.77
C ARG A 263 -4.11 2.12 6.70
N SER A 264 -3.68 3.38 6.65
CA SER A 264 -4.39 4.53 7.20
C SER A 264 -4.92 5.43 6.08
N VAL A 265 -5.80 6.37 6.44
CA VAL A 265 -6.30 7.42 5.53
C VAL A 265 -5.99 8.77 6.14
N LEU A 266 -5.38 9.66 5.37
CA LEU A 266 -5.16 11.05 5.72
C LEU A 266 -6.22 11.94 5.08
N LEU A 267 -6.70 12.93 5.82
CA LEU A 267 -7.56 14.02 5.37
C LEU A 267 -6.72 15.32 5.40
N PRO A 268 -6.12 15.73 4.26
CA PRO A 268 -5.18 16.85 4.19
C PRO A 268 -5.78 18.20 4.58
N GLY A 269 -7.08 18.40 4.34
CA GLY A 269 -7.83 19.60 4.70
C GLY A 269 -8.24 19.67 6.17
N GLY A 270 -7.95 18.62 6.96
CA GLY A 270 -8.44 18.46 8.32
C GLY A 270 -9.82 17.80 8.36
N ALA A 271 -10.29 17.55 9.58
CA ALA A 271 -11.60 16.95 9.84
C ALA A 271 -12.07 17.21 11.27
N GLU A 272 -13.38 17.10 11.48
CA GLU A 272 -13.99 17.06 12.81
C GLU A 272 -13.78 15.66 13.39
N VAL A 273 -13.02 15.57 14.49
CA VAL A 273 -12.58 14.29 15.06
C VAL A 273 -13.75 13.53 15.67
N GLU A 274 -14.67 14.26 16.28
CA GLU A 274 -15.90 13.75 16.89
C GLU A 274 -16.75 13.04 15.84
N ARG A 275 -16.96 13.67 14.67
CA ARG A 275 -17.68 13.10 13.54
C ARG A 275 -17.03 11.83 13.00
N LEU A 276 -15.69 11.79 12.94
CA LEU A 276 -14.95 10.58 12.56
C LEU A 276 -15.16 9.45 13.58
N HIS A 277 -15.11 9.75 14.88
CA HIS A 277 -15.31 8.78 15.95
C HIS A 277 -16.74 8.23 15.96
N GLU A 278 -17.76 9.08 15.74
CA GLU A 278 -19.16 8.66 15.57
C GLU A 278 -19.34 7.69 14.39
N ALA A 279 -18.55 7.85 13.32
CA ALA A 279 -18.50 6.93 12.19
C ALA A 279 -17.67 5.66 12.46
N GLY A 280 -17.10 5.53 13.67
CA GLY A 280 -16.25 4.39 14.06
C GLY A 280 -14.84 4.42 13.46
N LEU A 281 -14.35 5.59 13.02
CA LEU A 281 -12.99 5.78 12.52
C LEU A 281 -12.10 6.28 13.65
N SER A 282 -11.06 5.52 13.98
CA SER A 282 -10.14 5.87 15.07
C SER A 282 -9.03 6.81 14.61
N THR A 283 -8.76 7.84 15.41
CA THR A 283 -7.57 8.71 15.28
C THR A 283 -6.45 8.29 16.24
N ASP A 284 -6.58 7.16 16.93
CA ASP A 284 -5.55 6.62 17.83
C ASP A 284 -4.55 5.76 17.03
N PRO A 285 -3.25 6.11 17.00
CA PRO A 285 -2.21 5.31 16.37
C PRO A 285 -2.17 3.83 16.82
N ALA A 286 -2.59 3.52 18.05
CA ALA A 286 -2.65 2.14 18.55
C ALA A 286 -3.56 1.24 17.70
N THR A 287 -4.54 1.83 17.01
CA THR A 287 -5.44 1.09 16.11
C THR A 287 -4.69 0.49 14.91
N ALA A 288 -3.61 1.13 14.46
CA ALA A 288 -2.74 0.65 13.38
C ALA A 288 -1.69 -0.37 13.86
N GLU A 289 -1.48 -0.51 15.17
CA GLU A 289 -0.51 -1.47 15.72
C GLU A 289 -0.97 -2.92 15.53
N ILE A 290 -2.28 -3.17 15.36
CA ILE A 290 -2.79 -4.51 15.08
C ILE A 290 -3.24 -4.64 13.62
N THR A 291 -2.65 -5.60 12.93
CA THR A 291 -3.00 -5.93 11.54
C THR A 291 -3.33 -7.40 11.41
N ALA A 292 -4.16 -7.72 10.43
CA ALA A 292 -4.51 -9.10 10.13
C ALA A 292 -4.62 -9.29 8.62
N CYS A 293 -4.30 -10.50 8.15
CA CYS A 293 -4.65 -10.88 6.78
C CYS A 293 -6.18 -11.03 6.63
N ILE A 294 -6.66 -11.42 5.45
CA ILE A 294 -8.10 -11.59 5.21
C ILE A 294 -8.72 -12.65 6.14
N GLY A 295 -8.03 -13.75 6.40
CA GLY A 295 -8.56 -14.82 7.25
C GLY A 295 -9.65 -15.65 6.58
N ALA A 296 -10.21 -16.58 7.34
CA ALA A 296 -11.49 -17.21 6.99
C ALA A 296 -12.62 -16.21 7.28
N PRO A 297 -13.76 -16.27 6.56
CA PRO A 297 -14.02 -17.16 5.42
C PRO A 297 -13.41 -16.67 4.09
N GLY A 298 -12.90 -15.43 4.01
CA GLY A 298 -12.47 -14.82 2.73
C GLY A 298 -11.21 -15.40 2.07
N CYS A 299 -10.49 -16.28 2.77
CA CYS A 299 -9.32 -16.98 2.26
C CYS A 299 -9.40 -18.48 2.55
N ALA A 300 -9.55 -19.30 1.51
CA ALA A 300 -9.62 -20.77 1.61
C ALA A 300 -8.36 -21.43 2.21
N LYS A 301 -7.26 -20.69 2.34
CA LYS A 301 -6.01 -21.17 2.94
C LYS A 301 -5.91 -20.84 4.43
N SER A 302 -6.84 -20.04 4.95
CA SER A 302 -6.84 -19.66 6.35
C SER A 302 -7.34 -20.81 7.22
N LEU A 303 -6.68 -21.02 8.35
CA LEU A 303 -7.05 -22.02 9.36
C LEU A 303 -7.96 -21.45 10.46
N ALA A 304 -8.17 -20.13 10.49
CA ALA A 304 -8.99 -19.43 11.47
C ALA A 304 -9.63 -18.16 10.90
N ASP A 305 -10.67 -17.66 11.57
CA ASP A 305 -11.18 -16.30 11.38
C ASP A 305 -10.31 -15.32 12.18
N VAL A 306 -9.13 -15.04 11.62
CA VAL A 306 -8.11 -14.22 12.28
C VAL A 306 -8.56 -12.79 12.55
N ARG A 307 -9.54 -12.27 11.80
CA ARG A 307 -10.04 -10.91 12.00
C ARG A 307 -11.04 -10.88 13.14
N ALA A 308 -11.91 -11.88 13.26
CA ALA A 308 -12.77 -12.02 14.45
C ALA A 308 -11.90 -12.17 15.71
N ASP A 309 -10.92 -13.06 15.68
CA ASP A 309 -10.05 -13.31 16.84
C ASP A 309 -9.23 -12.06 17.20
N ALA A 310 -8.61 -11.40 16.22
CA ALA A 310 -7.81 -10.19 16.44
C ALA A 310 -8.63 -8.96 16.89
N ARG A 311 -9.97 -8.95 16.76
CA ARG A 311 -10.79 -7.84 17.29
C ARG A 311 -10.77 -7.77 18.81
N THR A 312 -10.55 -8.89 19.47
CA THR A 312 -10.47 -8.98 20.93
C THR A 312 -9.13 -8.51 21.51
N VAL A 313 -8.14 -8.28 20.65
CA VAL A 313 -6.79 -7.88 21.02
C VAL A 313 -6.65 -6.37 20.98
N THR A 314 -6.11 -5.80 22.06
CA THR A 314 -5.69 -4.40 22.12
C THR A 314 -4.17 -4.36 22.27
N PRO A 315 -3.42 -4.01 21.22
CA PRO A 315 -1.98 -3.85 21.31
C PRO A 315 -1.65 -2.71 22.29
N ARG A 316 -0.50 -2.85 22.96
CA ARG A 316 -0.01 -1.87 23.93
C ARG A 316 1.46 -1.59 23.63
N GLY A 317 1.74 -0.69 22.68
CA GLY A 317 3.11 -0.25 22.37
C GLY A 317 3.94 -1.27 21.58
N ALA A 318 3.32 -2.33 21.08
CA ALA A 318 3.96 -3.33 20.24
C ALA A 318 3.05 -3.71 19.07
N ARG A 319 3.60 -3.70 17.86
CA ARG A 319 2.87 -4.09 16.66
C ARG A 319 2.61 -5.59 16.65
N VAL A 320 1.43 -6.00 16.19
CA VAL A 320 0.99 -7.39 16.07
C VAL A 320 0.48 -7.64 14.66
N HIS A 321 0.88 -8.79 14.08
CA HIS A 321 0.31 -9.25 12.82
C HIS A 321 -0.30 -10.65 12.94
N VAL A 322 -1.60 -10.76 12.71
CA VAL A 322 -2.35 -12.04 12.79
C VAL A 322 -2.59 -12.63 11.39
N SER A 323 -2.01 -13.80 11.18
CA SER A 323 -1.97 -14.51 9.90
C SER A 323 -2.77 -15.80 9.97
N GLY A 324 -3.63 -16.04 8.97
CA GLY A 324 -4.45 -17.24 8.89
C GLY A 324 -3.69 -18.50 8.42
N CYS A 325 -2.48 -18.33 7.89
CA CYS A 325 -1.62 -19.45 7.49
C CYS A 325 -0.15 -19.00 7.38
N ALA A 326 0.73 -19.96 7.11
CA ALA A 326 2.17 -19.76 6.98
C ALA A 326 2.61 -18.72 5.92
N ARG A 327 1.73 -18.32 5.00
CA ARG A 327 2.04 -17.29 3.99
C ARG A 327 2.17 -15.88 4.53
N ARG A 328 1.59 -15.59 5.71
CA ARG A 328 1.69 -14.29 6.38
C ARG A 328 1.37 -13.09 5.46
N CYS A 329 0.25 -13.19 4.75
CA CYS A 329 -0.14 -12.20 3.76
C CYS A 329 -0.34 -10.83 4.41
N GLY A 330 0.36 -9.81 3.91
CA GLY A 330 0.21 -8.44 4.39
C GLY A 330 0.98 -8.12 5.67
N ARG A 331 1.89 -9.01 6.08
CA ARG A 331 2.85 -8.81 7.18
C ARG A 331 3.59 -7.46 7.01
N PRO A 332 3.63 -6.61 8.04
CA PRO A 332 4.31 -5.32 7.97
C PRO A 332 5.83 -5.48 7.93
N SER A 333 6.52 -4.45 7.42
CA SER A 333 7.97 -4.29 7.53
C SER A 333 8.36 -3.86 8.95
N GLY A 334 9.49 -4.34 9.45
CA GLY A 334 10.01 -4.06 10.80
C GLY A 334 9.46 -4.95 11.93
N ALA A 335 9.84 -4.65 13.18
CA ALA A 335 9.52 -5.46 14.35
C ALA A 335 8.01 -5.50 14.67
N HIS A 336 7.51 -6.69 15.00
CA HIS A 336 6.15 -6.99 15.43
C HIS A 336 6.09 -8.41 16.00
N HIS A 337 5.07 -8.69 16.81
CA HIS A 337 4.71 -10.04 17.21
C HIS A 337 4.07 -10.79 16.03
N ASP A 338 4.63 -11.95 15.67
CA ASP A 338 4.13 -12.82 14.60
C ASP A 338 3.12 -13.81 15.18
N VAL A 339 1.86 -13.70 14.76
CA VAL A 339 0.77 -14.58 15.20
C VAL A 339 0.27 -15.36 14.00
N VAL A 340 0.43 -16.68 14.00
CA VAL A 340 0.06 -17.53 12.85
C VAL A 340 -0.88 -18.63 13.30
N ALA A 341 -2.06 -18.72 12.66
CA ALA A 341 -3.04 -19.77 12.94
C ALA A 341 -2.45 -21.16 12.68
N GLU A 342 -2.59 -22.06 13.65
CA GLU A 342 -2.13 -23.45 13.62
C GLU A 342 -3.03 -24.32 14.52
N GLY A 343 -3.63 -25.38 13.95
CA GLY A 343 -4.28 -26.45 14.70
C GLY A 343 -5.22 -26.01 15.84
N GLY A 344 -6.31 -25.31 15.53
CA GLY A 344 -7.29 -24.86 16.54
C GLY A 344 -6.83 -23.71 17.45
N GLY A 345 -5.65 -23.13 17.18
CA GLY A 345 -5.10 -21.99 17.91
C GLY A 345 -4.10 -21.21 17.07
N TYR A 346 -3.08 -20.65 17.73
CA TYR A 346 -2.10 -19.75 17.14
C TYR A 346 -0.68 -20.03 17.66
N ARG A 347 0.32 -19.86 16.79
CA ARG A 347 1.72 -19.66 17.17
C ARG A 347 1.97 -18.18 17.35
N VAL A 348 2.20 -17.74 18.59
CA VAL A 348 2.61 -16.37 18.96
C VAL A 348 4.12 -16.37 19.16
N ASP A 349 4.86 -15.76 18.24
CA ASP A 349 6.34 -15.78 18.22
C ASP A 349 6.92 -17.21 18.38
N GLY A 350 6.26 -18.19 17.75
CA GLY A 350 6.63 -19.62 17.81
C GLY A 350 6.04 -20.41 18.98
N GLN A 351 5.46 -19.76 19.99
CA GLN A 351 4.82 -20.42 21.13
C GLN A 351 3.34 -20.70 20.83
N TRP A 352 2.92 -21.96 20.97
CA TRP A 352 1.52 -22.33 20.72
C TRP A 352 0.60 -21.77 21.81
N THR A 353 -0.56 -21.25 21.41
CA THR A 353 -1.57 -20.63 22.26
C THR A 353 -2.96 -21.01 21.71
N PRO A 354 -3.91 -21.48 22.54
CA PRO A 354 -5.28 -21.71 22.08
C PRO A 354 -5.94 -20.39 21.67
N ALA A 355 -6.90 -20.42 20.72
CA ALA A 355 -7.54 -19.19 20.22
C ALA A 355 -8.16 -18.32 21.33
N SER A 356 -8.79 -18.95 22.34
CA SER A 356 -9.36 -18.28 23.50
C SER A 356 -8.33 -17.55 24.38
N GLY A 357 -7.05 -17.94 24.33
CA GLY A 357 -5.96 -17.33 25.09
C GLY A 357 -5.15 -16.30 24.32
N LEU A 358 -5.52 -15.97 23.07
CA LEU A 358 -4.73 -15.10 22.20
C LEU A 358 -4.54 -13.69 22.77
N ALA A 359 -5.62 -13.07 23.26
CA ALA A 359 -5.57 -11.73 23.84
C ALA A 359 -4.64 -11.68 25.07
N ASP A 360 -4.77 -12.65 25.97
CA ASP A 360 -3.94 -12.74 27.18
C ASP A 360 -2.46 -13.01 26.85
N ALA A 361 -2.19 -13.86 25.87
CA ALA A 361 -0.82 -14.15 25.44
C ALA A 361 -0.11 -12.91 24.89
N LEU A 362 -0.80 -12.11 24.08
CA LEU A 362 -0.27 -10.86 23.55
C LEU A 362 -0.14 -9.79 24.63
N ALA A 363 -1.09 -9.70 25.56
CA ALA A 363 -1.03 -8.77 26.68
C ALA A 363 0.21 -9.02 27.58
N ARG A 364 0.61 -10.29 27.78
CA ARG A 364 1.82 -10.63 28.55
C ARG A 364 3.13 -10.26 27.86
N LYS A 365 3.19 -10.31 26.52
CA LYS A 365 4.40 -10.01 25.73
C LYS A 365 4.76 -8.53 25.71
N VAL A 366 3.81 -7.66 26.05
CA VAL A 366 4.03 -6.22 26.17
C VAL A 366 4.78 -5.83 27.45
N LEU A 367 4.74 -6.66 28.49
CA LEU A 367 5.32 -6.36 29.81
C LEU A 367 6.75 -6.88 29.99
N ALA A 368 7.35 -7.52 28.98
CA ALA A 368 8.64 -8.19 29.04
C ALA A 368 9.65 -7.54 28.08
#